data_AF-Q162U2-F1
#
_entry.id   AF-Q162U2-F1
#
_cell.length_a   1.000
_cell.length_b   1.000
_cell.length_c   1.000
_cell.angle_alpha   90.00
_cell.angle_beta   90.00
_cell.angle_gamma   90.00
#
_symmetry.space_group_name_H-M   'P 1'
#
loop_
_entity.id
_entity.type
_entity.pdbx_description
1 polymer ?
#
loop_
_entity_poly.entity_id
_entity_poly.type
_entity_poly.pdbx_seq_one_letter_code
_entity_poly.pdbx_strand_id
1 'polypeptide(L)'
;MAATIIAGAGSAGVISGDYRASSAIGSGTQTSDHSLWIQNGLGGAIGSDFDFSPDGLLSVLGDGTMNLSGTVISQDNANAGFVISFDYNNVFETAGGTAFTPTFKSENGSASAPDTILRNLTGGTMMGTGILAGLNLSVTRLPENGSDATQVGSSPAAGIRGANNKNENLGMANWFKIAVTSSNCGTFCTNNASDISSLAGRQGDINVDLAPVPLPAGMLLLLTGIGGLAAARRRKS
;
A
#
# COMPACT_ATOMS: atom_id res chain seq x y z
N MET A 1 12.46 -38.96 -8.09
CA MET A 1 12.76 -38.28 -6.81
C MET A 1 11.80 -37.12 -6.68
N ALA A 2 10.84 -37.23 -5.76
CA ALA A 2 9.84 -36.19 -5.50
C ALA A 2 10.46 -35.12 -4.61
N ALA A 3 10.34 -33.85 -4.99
CA ALA A 3 10.74 -32.72 -4.16
C ALA A 3 9.62 -32.43 -3.15
N THR A 4 9.81 -32.86 -1.91
CA THR A 4 8.99 -32.48 -0.77
C THR A 4 9.24 -31.01 -0.48
N ILE A 5 8.23 -30.16 -0.71
CA ILE A 5 8.21 -28.79 -0.19
C ILE A 5 7.87 -28.92 1.29
N ILE A 6 8.87 -28.68 2.14
CA ILE A 6 8.68 -28.56 3.58
C ILE A 6 7.95 -27.24 3.83
N ALA A 7 6.66 -27.32 4.15
CA ALA A 7 5.92 -26.23 4.78
C ALA A 7 6.46 -26.07 6.21
N GLY A 8 7.45 -25.19 6.37
CA GLY A 8 7.93 -24.76 7.68
C GLY A 8 6.98 -23.73 8.28
N ALA A 9 6.67 -23.88 9.57
CA ALA A 9 5.99 -22.89 10.38
C ALA A 9 6.63 -21.51 10.18
N GLY A 10 5.82 -20.51 9.79
CA GLY A 10 6.29 -19.19 9.40
C GLY A 10 6.99 -18.47 10.55
N SER A 11 8.30 -18.27 10.42
CA SER A 11 8.89 -17.03 10.93
C SER A 11 8.20 -15.88 10.20
N ALA A 12 7.84 -14.79 10.89
CA ALA A 12 7.32 -13.57 10.28
C ALA A 12 8.05 -13.31 8.95
N GLY A 13 7.36 -13.56 7.83
CA GLY A 13 8.01 -13.71 6.53
C GLY A 13 8.70 -12.42 6.16
N VAL A 14 10.01 -12.46 5.85
CA VAL A 14 10.71 -11.28 5.35
C VAL A 14 10.10 -10.90 4.01
N ILE A 15 9.24 -9.89 3.99
CA ILE A 15 8.74 -9.32 2.74
C ILE A 15 9.93 -8.72 1.99
N SER A 16 10.11 -9.13 0.74
CA SER A 16 11.18 -8.66 -0.15
C SER A 16 10.72 -8.72 -1.60
N GLY A 17 11.28 -7.84 -2.43
CA GLY A 17 10.93 -7.73 -3.85
C GLY A 17 9.70 -6.85 -4.10
N ASP A 18 9.20 -6.94 -5.33
CA ASP A 18 8.08 -6.13 -5.81
C ASP A 18 6.75 -6.90 -5.70
N TYR A 19 5.70 -6.18 -5.30
CA TYR A 19 4.34 -6.70 -5.18
C TYR A 19 3.38 -5.82 -5.98
N ARG A 20 2.47 -6.43 -6.71
CA ARG A 20 1.29 -5.74 -7.25
C ARG A 20 0.37 -5.39 -6.09
N ALA A 21 -0.13 -4.17 -6.09
CA ALA A 21 -1.08 -3.65 -5.12
C ALA A 21 -2.45 -3.43 -5.79
N SER A 22 -3.44 -4.25 -5.42
CA SER A 22 -4.83 -4.10 -5.85
C SER A 22 -5.69 -3.62 -4.69
N SER A 23 -6.90 -3.11 -4.98
CA SER A 23 -7.87 -2.79 -3.93
C SER A 23 -8.09 -3.98 -3.01
N ALA A 24 -8.06 -3.73 -1.70
CA ALA A 24 -8.46 -4.73 -0.72
C ALA A 24 -9.96 -4.97 -0.87
N ILE A 25 -10.35 -6.22 -1.15
CA ILE A 25 -11.76 -6.61 -1.13
C ILE A 25 -12.10 -7.04 0.30
N GLY A 26 -12.92 -6.24 0.99
CA GLY A 26 -13.50 -6.59 2.27
C GLY A 26 -14.50 -7.73 2.08
N SER A 27 -14.12 -8.97 2.39
CA SER A 27 -15.08 -10.08 2.30
C SER A 27 -16.18 -9.99 3.37
N GLY A 28 -17.34 -9.41 3.07
CA GLY A 28 -18.52 -9.47 3.94
C GLY A 28 -19.35 -8.19 3.96
N THR A 29 -20.36 -8.15 4.84
CA THR A 29 -21.36 -7.06 4.95
C THR A 29 -20.81 -5.74 5.52
N GLN A 30 -19.49 -5.55 5.59
CA GLN A 30 -18.86 -4.36 6.16
C GLN A 30 -17.92 -3.68 5.16
N THR A 31 -18.39 -2.50 4.75
CA THR A 31 -17.67 -1.26 4.39
C THR A 31 -16.77 -1.27 3.15
N SER A 32 -17.12 -0.39 2.21
CA SER A 32 -16.36 0.15 1.06
C SER A 32 -15.05 -0.57 0.73
N ASP A 33 -15.02 -1.26 -0.41
CA ASP A 33 -13.80 -1.77 -1.02
C ASP A 33 -13.08 -0.58 -1.64
N HIS A 34 -11.91 -0.18 -1.13
CA HIS A 34 -11.14 0.92 -1.71
C HIS A 34 -9.63 0.69 -1.54
N SER A 35 -8.84 1.11 -2.53
CA SER A 35 -7.38 1.20 -2.40
C SER A 35 -6.96 2.38 -1.55
N LEU A 36 -7.63 3.53 -1.75
CA LEU A 36 -7.39 4.81 -1.10
C LEU A 36 -8.73 5.41 -0.69
N TRP A 37 -8.83 5.87 0.55
CA TRP A 37 -9.96 6.67 1.03
C TRP A 37 -9.52 8.03 1.54
N ILE A 38 -10.31 9.06 1.22
CA ILE A 38 -10.13 10.44 1.67
C ILE A 38 -11.37 10.86 2.44
N GLN A 39 -11.21 11.23 3.71
CA GLN A 39 -12.33 11.63 4.56
C GLN A 39 -13.19 12.74 3.95
N ASN A 40 -14.50 12.48 3.92
CA ASN A 40 -15.55 13.36 3.39
C ASN A 40 -15.41 13.73 1.91
N GLY A 41 -14.60 12.99 1.13
CA GLY A 41 -14.39 13.21 -0.30
C GLY A 41 -13.83 14.59 -0.65
N LEU A 42 -13.94 14.94 -1.94
CA LEU A 42 -13.37 16.17 -2.54
C LEU A 42 -14.44 17.19 -2.97
N GLY A 43 -15.71 16.93 -2.66
CA GLY A 43 -16.83 17.72 -3.17
C GLY A 43 -17.21 17.34 -4.62
N GLY A 44 -18.33 17.91 -5.08
CA GLY A 44 -18.91 17.57 -6.38
C GLY A 44 -19.34 16.10 -6.48
N ALA A 45 -19.33 15.54 -7.69
CA ALA A 45 -19.60 14.12 -7.95
C ALA A 45 -18.34 13.24 -7.75
N ILE A 46 -17.49 13.57 -6.76
CA ILE A 46 -16.31 12.79 -6.39
C ILE A 46 -16.44 12.42 -4.92
N GLY A 47 -16.71 11.16 -4.62
CA GLY A 47 -16.79 10.65 -3.26
C GLY A 47 -15.41 10.44 -2.63
N SER A 48 -15.39 9.54 -1.65
CA SER A 48 -14.23 9.34 -0.78
C SER A 48 -13.31 8.23 -1.27
N ASP A 49 -13.82 7.35 -2.12
CA ASP A 49 -13.23 6.05 -2.44
C ASP A 49 -12.55 6.05 -3.81
N PHE A 50 -11.32 5.53 -3.84
CA PHE A 50 -10.48 5.44 -5.03
C PHE A 50 -9.83 4.06 -5.12
N ASP A 51 -9.70 3.55 -6.34
CA ASP A 51 -9.10 2.25 -6.64
C ASP A 51 -7.90 2.37 -7.58
N PHE A 52 -6.88 1.54 -7.36
CA PHE A 52 -5.79 1.42 -8.33
C PHE A 52 -6.31 1.03 -9.71
N SER A 53 -5.89 1.76 -10.74
CA SER A 53 -6.20 1.46 -12.14
C SER A 53 -5.06 1.96 -13.05
N PRO A 54 -4.17 1.08 -13.54
CA PRO A 54 -4.04 -0.35 -13.18
C PRO A 54 -3.52 -0.54 -11.74
N ASP A 55 -3.37 -1.80 -11.29
CA ASP A 55 -2.73 -2.15 -10.02
C ASP A 55 -1.46 -1.33 -9.76
N GLY A 56 -1.31 -0.88 -8.52
CA GLY A 56 -0.11 -0.23 -8.04
C GLY A 56 1.05 -1.19 -7.85
N LEU A 57 2.16 -0.63 -7.39
CA LEU A 57 3.40 -1.33 -7.11
C LEU A 57 3.85 -0.99 -5.69
N LEU A 58 4.03 -2.02 -4.86
CA LEU A 58 4.79 -1.94 -3.63
C LEU A 58 6.19 -2.51 -3.88
N SER A 59 7.20 -1.65 -3.92
CA SER A 59 8.60 -2.05 -4.00
C SER A 59 9.22 -2.15 -2.62
N VAL A 60 9.82 -3.29 -2.29
CA VAL A 60 10.54 -3.51 -1.04
C VAL A 60 12.04 -3.62 -1.31
N LEU A 61 12.80 -2.65 -0.82
CA LEU A 61 14.25 -2.57 -1.01
C LEU A 61 15.01 -3.48 -0.03
N GLY A 62 16.27 -3.77 -0.34
CA GLY A 62 17.11 -4.67 0.45
C GLY A 62 17.40 -4.19 1.88
N ASP A 63 17.23 -2.89 2.16
CA ASP A 63 17.35 -2.29 3.49
C ASP A 63 16.03 -2.31 4.29
N GLY A 64 14.95 -2.83 3.70
CA GLY A 64 13.62 -2.90 4.31
C GLY A 64 12.77 -1.64 4.16
N THR A 65 13.27 -0.61 3.47
CA THR A 65 12.44 0.52 3.02
C THR A 65 11.47 0.07 1.94
N MET A 66 10.34 0.75 1.84
CA MET A 66 9.30 0.42 0.87
C MET A 66 8.74 1.68 0.23
N ASN A 67 8.31 1.55 -1.02
CA ASN A 67 7.55 2.57 -1.73
C ASN A 67 6.29 1.96 -2.33
N LEU A 68 5.12 2.52 -2.01
CA LEU A 68 3.85 2.21 -2.68
C LEU A 68 3.56 3.30 -3.69
N SER A 69 3.44 2.94 -4.96
CA SER A 69 3.15 3.89 -6.04
C SER A 69 2.12 3.35 -7.04
N GLY A 70 1.47 4.25 -7.76
CA GLY A 70 0.53 3.90 -8.82
C GLY A 70 -0.49 5.01 -9.08
N THR A 71 -1.47 4.72 -9.93
CA THR A 71 -2.58 5.63 -10.21
C THR A 71 -3.84 5.08 -9.60
N VAL A 72 -4.54 5.91 -8.83
CA VAL A 72 -5.87 5.61 -8.28
C VAL A 72 -6.93 6.47 -8.94
N ILE A 73 -8.09 5.91 -9.20
CA ILE A 73 -9.23 6.56 -9.87
C ILE A 73 -10.44 6.50 -8.93
N SER A 74 -11.21 7.58 -8.88
CA SER A 74 -12.42 7.66 -8.06
C SER A 74 -13.47 6.67 -8.56
N GLN A 75 -14.12 5.97 -7.61
CA GLN A 75 -15.22 5.07 -7.92
C GLN A 75 -16.45 5.78 -8.47
N ASP A 76 -16.64 7.06 -8.11
CA ASP A 76 -17.77 7.87 -8.55
C ASP A 76 -17.50 8.64 -9.84
N ASN A 77 -16.23 8.80 -10.23
CA ASN A 77 -15.85 9.59 -11.40
C ASN A 77 -14.53 9.12 -12.03
N ALA A 78 -14.63 8.44 -13.17
CA ALA A 78 -13.47 7.92 -13.91
C ALA A 78 -12.48 9.01 -14.42
N ASN A 79 -12.89 10.28 -14.44
CA ASN A 79 -12.02 11.40 -14.81
C ASN A 79 -11.32 12.04 -13.60
N ALA A 80 -11.52 11.53 -12.38
CA ALA A 80 -10.89 12.03 -11.17
C ALA A 80 -9.96 10.97 -10.58
N GLY A 81 -8.72 11.33 -10.30
CA GLY A 81 -7.78 10.42 -9.69
C GLY A 81 -6.53 11.09 -9.18
N PHE A 82 -5.60 10.27 -8.69
CA PHE A 82 -4.28 10.70 -8.24
C PHE A 82 -3.21 9.72 -8.71
N VAL A 83 -2.03 10.24 -9.07
CA VAL A 83 -0.80 9.46 -9.05
C VAL A 83 -0.23 9.56 -7.63
N ILE A 84 -0.02 8.42 -6.97
CA ILE A 84 0.47 8.37 -5.59
C ILE A 84 1.90 7.82 -5.52
N SER A 85 2.62 8.24 -4.49
CA SER A 85 3.92 7.68 -4.09
C SER A 85 4.11 7.85 -2.59
N PHE A 86 4.01 6.76 -1.83
CA PHE A 86 4.09 6.74 -0.36
C PHE A 86 5.32 5.95 0.08
N ASP A 87 6.11 6.54 0.97
CA ASP A 87 7.38 6.01 1.42
C ASP A 87 7.28 5.47 2.85
N TYR A 88 7.91 4.32 3.07
CA TYR A 88 7.89 3.63 4.34
C TYR A 88 9.28 3.16 4.73
N ASN A 89 9.55 3.09 6.04
CA ASN A 89 10.77 2.51 6.58
C ASN A 89 10.50 1.66 7.84
N ASN A 90 11.59 1.14 8.41
CA ASN A 90 11.62 0.36 9.64
C ASN A 90 12.05 1.18 10.87
N VAL A 91 12.11 2.52 10.76
CA VAL A 91 12.52 3.43 11.83
C VAL A 91 11.29 4.11 12.40
N PHE A 92 10.97 3.79 13.66
CA PHE A 92 9.79 4.28 14.36
C PHE A 92 10.12 5.50 15.21
N GLU A 93 10.19 6.65 14.56
CA GLU A 93 10.39 7.94 15.21
C GLU A 93 9.29 8.95 14.81
N THR A 94 8.94 9.86 15.72
CA THR A 94 8.09 11.01 15.42
C THR A 94 8.85 12.02 14.55
N ALA A 95 8.16 13.01 13.99
CA ALA A 95 8.80 14.11 13.25
C ALA A 95 9.85 14.87 14.10
N GLY A 96 9.74 14.83 15.43
CA GLY A 96 10.71 15.39 16.38
C GLY A 96 11.85 14.44 16.78
N GLY A 97 11.98 13.27 16.14
CA GLY A 97 13.02 12.27 16.44
C GLY A 97 12.78 11.48 17.73
N THR A 98 11.56 11.50 18.27
CA THR A 98 11.24 10.70 19.46
C THR A 98 10.89 9.28 19.02
N ALA A 99 11.68 8.30 19.46
CA ALA A 99 11.40 6.90 19.21
C ALA A 99 10.07 6.47 19.87
N PHE A 100 9.32 5.60 19.21
CA PHE A 100 8.10 5.00 19.76
C PHE A 100 8.03 3.50 19.46
N THR A 101 7.24 2.78 20.27
CA THR A 101 6.95 1.37 20.02
C THR A 101 5.70 1.28 19.13
N PRO A 102 5.80 0.71 17.92
CA PRO A 102 4.65 0.58 17.03
C PRO A 102 3.65 -0.45 17.54
N THR A 103 2.36 -0.21 17.33
CA THR A 103 1.26 -1.11 17.70
C THR A 103 0.46 -1.52 16.48
N PHE A 104 -0.11 -2.72 16.55
CA PHE A 104 -1.14 -3.15 15.62
C PHE A 104 -2.42 -2.34 15.87
N LYS A 105 -2.94 -1.70 14.83
CA LYS A 105 -4.26 -1.05 14.82
C LYS A 105 -5.35 -2.03 14.35
N SER A 106 -6.55 -1.93 14.92
CA SER A 106 -7.67 -2.82 14.61
C SER A 106 -8.94 -2.00 14.45
N GLU A 107 -9.48 -1.90 13.23
CA GLU A 107 -10.75 -1.20 12.98
C GLU A 107 -11.98 -1.85 13.64
N ASN A 108 -11.87 -3.09 14.14
CA ASN A 108 -13.00 -3.83 14.72
C ASN A 108 -12.66 -4.62 16.00
N GLY A 109 -11.58 -4.27 16.69
CA GLY A 109 -11.20 -4.92 17.96
C GLY A 109 -10.69 -6.36 17.84
N SER A 110 -10.49 -6.87 16.62
CA SER A 110 -9.86 -8.16 16.34
C SER A 110 -8.38 -8.17 16.75
N ALA A 111 -7.89 -9.36 17.11
CA ALA A 111 -6.52 -9.60 17.53
C ALA A 111 -5.53 -9.42 16.36
N SER A 112 -4.30 -9.04 16.68
CA SER A 112 -3.18 -8.96 15.72
C SER A 112 -2.96 -10.31 15.06
N ALA A 113 -2.84 -10.33 13.73
CA ALA A 113 -2.29 -11.49 13.03
C ALA A 113 -0.79 -11.59 13.37
N PRO A 114 -0.27 -12.75 13.80
CA PRO A 114 1.11 -12.93 14.25
C PRO A 114 2.17 -12.69 13.15
N ASP A 115 1.78 -12.77 11.87
CA ASP A 115 2.67 -12.53 10.72
C ASP A 115 2.64 -11.07 10.21
N THR A 116 2.09 -10.14 11.01
CA THR A 116 2.04 -8.73 10.62
C THR A 116 3.37 -8.04 10.86
N ILE A 117 3.94 -7.54 9.78
CA ILE A 117 5.08 -6.62 9.80
C ILE A 117 4.57 -5.20 10.00
N LEU A 118 5.24 -4.45 10.89
CA LEU A 118 4.97 -3.03 11.11
C LEU A 118 5.98 -2.17 10.34
N ARG A 119 5.50 -1.04 9.81
CA ARG A 119 6.27 -0.07 9.03
C ARG A 119 5.85 1.35 9.39
N ASN A 120 6.79 2.29 9.32
CA ASN A 120 6.50 3.70 9.55
C ASN A 120 6.31 4.41 8.20
N LEU A 121 5.20 5.14 8.03
CA LEU A 121 5.02 6.05 6.89
C LEU A 121 5.91 7.27 7.11
N THR A 122 6.89 7.50 6.23
CA THR A 122 7.78 8.66 6.31
C THR A 122 7.21 9.86 5.56
N GLY A 123 6.34 9.62 4.58
CA GLY A 123 5.64 10.66 3.85
C GLY A 123 5.15 10.16 2.51
N GLY A 124 4.64 11.07 1.69
CA GLY A 124 4.26 10.75 0.32
C GLY A 124 3.52 11.88 -0.38
N THR A 125 3.19 11.65 -1.63
CA THR A 125 2.48 12.60 -2.49
C THR A 125 1.27 11.96 -3.15
N MET A 126 0.26 12.78 -3.41
CA MET A 126 -0.85 12.47 -4.31
C MET A 126 -0.98 13.61 -5.31
N MET A 127 -0.71 13.34 -6.58
CA MET A 127 -0.77 14.32 -7.66
C MET A 127 -2.05 14.11 -8.47
N GLY A 128 -2.94 15.09 -8.47
CA GLY A 128 -4.24 14.98 -9.11
C GLY A 128 -4.14 14.73 -10.62
N THR A 129 -5.06 13.93 -11.14
CA THR A 129 -5.19 13.60 -12.56
C THR A 129 -6.58 13.97 -13.08
N GLY A 130 -6.71 14.07 -14.40
CA GLY A 130 -7.98 14.42 -15.06
C GLY A 130 -8.56 15.73 -14.54
N ILE A 131 -9.79 15.71 -14.00
CA ILE A 131 -10.44 16.91 -13.44
C ILE A 131 -9.77 17.41 -12.15
N LEU A 132 -8.95 16.59 -11.51
CA LEU A 132 -8.14 16.96 -10.34
C LEU A 132 -6.74 17.43 -10.73
N ALA A 133 -6.38 17.47 -12.01
CA ALA A 133 -5.06 17.91 -12.46
C ALA A 133 -4.72 19.31 -11.92
N GLY A 134 -3.66 19.40 -11.11
CA GLY A 134 -3.26 20.64 -10.42
C GLY A 134 -3.62 20.69 -8.93
N LEU A 135 -4.44 19.75 -8.43
CA LEU A 135 -4.59 19.49 -7.00
C LEU A 135 -3.48 18.54 -6.56
N ASN A 136 -2.53 19.04 -5.78
CA ASN A 136 -1.46 18.21 -5.22
C ASN A 136 -1.59 18.18 -3.70
N LEU A 137 -1.41 16.99 -3.15
CA LEU A 137 -1.51 16.71 -1.73
C LEU A 137 -0.20 16.06 -1.28
N SER A 138 0.20 16.33 -0.05
CA SER A 138 1.20 15.55 0.67
C SER A 138 0.54 14.76 1.78
N VAL A 139 1.13 13.61 2.10
CA VAL A 139 0.69 12.77 3.21
C VAL A 139 1.78 12.69 4.27
N THR A 140 1.35 12.65 5.52
CA THR A 140 2.19 12.34 6.67
C THR A 140 1.53 11.24 7.50
N ARG A 141 2.31 10.60 8.37
CA ARG A 141 1.79 9.56 9.26
C ARG A 141 0.59 10.04 10.10
N LEU A 142 -0.31 9.12 10.39
CA LEU A 142 -1.37 9.31 11.37
C LEU A 142 -1.44 8.07 12.28
N PRO A 143 -1.48 8.24 13.61
CA PRO A 143 -1.31 9.49 14.36
C PRO A 143 0.13 10.01 14.32
N GLU A 144 0.29 11.34 14.34
CA GLU A 144 1.58 12.04 14.24
C GLU A 144 2.57 11.66 15.36
N ASN A 145 2.04 11.38 16.56
CA ASN A 145 2.80 11.00 17.76
C ASN A 145 2.26 9.74 18.45
N GLY A 146 1.36 8.99 17.81
CA GLY A 146 0.82 7.75 18.39
C GLY A 146 1.53 6.51 17.85
N SER A 147 1.16 5.36 18.38
CA SER A 147 1.83 4.10 18.11
C SER A 147 1.33 3.36 16.86
N ASP A 148 0.21 3.77 16.26
CA ASP A 148 -0.32 3.05 15.09
C ASP A 148 0.63 3.14 13.89
N ALA A 149 0.97 1.97 13.37
CA ALA A 149 1.91 1.81 12.27
C ALA A 149 1.19 1.30 11.01
N THR A 150 1.86 1.43 9.86
CA THR A 150 1.50 0.68 8.66
C THR A 150 1.66 -0.80 8.96
N GLN A 151 0.65 -1.58 8.60
CA GLN A 151 0.65 -3.03 8.72
C GLN A 151 0.84 -3.65 7.35
N VAL A 152 1.71 -4.65 7.25
CA VAL A 152 1.90 -5.48 6.06
C VAL A 152 1.91 -6.93 6.51
N GLY A 153 1.00 -7.76 6.03
CA GLY A 153 0.94 -9.14 6.47
C GLY A 153 -0.28 -9.89 5.99
N SER A 154 -0.20 -11.21 6.08
CA SER A 154 -1.28 -12.13 5.77
C SER A 154 -1.99 -12.59 7.04
N SER A 155 -3.21 -13.10 6.88
CA SER A 155 -3.84 -13.90 7.92
C SER A 155 -3.32 -15.34 7.92
N PRO A 156 -2.89 -15.90 9.07
CA PRO A 156 -2.49 -17.30 9.17
C PRO A 156 -3.68 -18.25 9.38
N ALA A 157 -4.90 -17.75 9.61
CA ALA A 157 -6.04 -18.59 9.98
C ALA A 157 -7.36 -18.10 9.38
N ALA A 158 -8.24 -19.03 9.01
CA ALA A 158 -9.59 -18.73 8.56
C ALA A 158 -10.34 -17.89 9.62
N GLY A 159 -10.87 -16.74 9.21
CA GLY A 159 -11.60 -15.81 10.08
C GLY A 159 -10.73 -14.79 10.83
N ILE A 160 -9.40 -14.92 10.79
CA ILE A 160 -8.48 -13.82 11.08
C ILE A 160 -8.24 -13.08 9.77
N ARG A 161 -8.11 -11.77 9.80
CA ARG A 161 -7.79 -10.95 8.63
C ARG A 161 -6.41 -10.31 8.83
N GLY A 162 -5.72 -10.05 7.73
CA GLY A 162 -4.38 -9.47 7.69
C GLY A 162 -4.38 -7.99 8.06
N ALA A 163 -3.63 -7.18 7.30
CA ALA A 163 -3.47 -5.76 7.59
C ALA A 163 -4.82 -5.04 7.84
N ASN A 164 -4.92 -4.36 8.98
CA ASN A 164 -6.09 -3.67 9.52
C ASN A 164 -7.40 -4.48 9.52
N ASN A 165 -7.28 -5.82 9.51
CA ASN A 165 -8.39 -6.73 9.34
C ASN A 165 -9.20 -6.52 8.05
N LYS A 166 -8.57 -6.12 6.94
CA LYS A 166 -9.26 -6.02 5.64
C LYS A 166 -8.89 -7.14 4.68
N ASN A 167 -7.63 -7.54 4.67
CA ASN A 167 -7.11 -8.51 3.70
C ASN A 167 -7.30 -9.95 4.15
N GLU A 168 -7.89 -10.81 3.32
CA GLU A 168 -7.88 -12.27 3.58
C GLU A 168 -6.51 -12.90 3.30
N ASN A 169 -5.75 -12.29 2.38
CA ASN A 169 -4.42 -12.72 1.95
C ASN A 169 -3.35 -11.76 2.48
N LEU A 170 -2.13 -11.83 1.91
CA LEU A 170 -1.11 -10.80 2.13
C LEU A 170 -1.65 -9.45 1.69
N GLY A 171 -1.64 -8.48 2.60
CA GLY A 171 -2.07 -7.13 2.29
C GLY A 171 -1.36 -6.08 3.11
N MET A 172 -1.73 -4.83 2.87
CA MET A 172 -1.17 -3.66 3.54
C MET A 172 -2.24 -2.64 3.87
N ALA A 173 -2.13 -2.05 5.06
CA ALA A 173 -3.04 -1.03 5.54
C ALA A 173 -2.32 0.08 6.29
N ASN A 174 -2.69 1.33 5.99
CA ASN A 174 -2.08 2.53 6.59
C ASN A 174 -3.12 3.64 6.78
N TRP A 175 -2.95 4.45 7.81
CA TRP A 175 -3.68 5.71 7.98
C TRP A 175 -2.70 6.86 7.81
N PHE A 176 -3.15 7.94 7.20
CA PHE A 176 -2.34 9.11 6.96
C PHE A 176 -3.15 10.39 7.14
N LYS A 177 -2.43 11.50 7.33
CA LYS A 177 -2.95 12.85 7.38
C LYS A 177 -2.64 13.55 6.07
N ILE A 178 -3.57 14.37 5.59
CA ILE A 178 -3.47 15.07 4.31
C ILE A 178 -3.07 16.53 4.55
N ALA A 179 -2.20 17.05 3.69
CA ALA A 179 -1.98 18.48 3.53
C ALA A 179 -2.10 18.87 2.05
N VAL A 180 -2.70 20.04 1.79
CA VAL A 180 -2.83 20.57 0.43
C VAL A 180 -1.57 21.35 0.08
N THR A 181 -0.86 20.92 -0.97
CA THR A 181 0.36 21.58 -1.44
C THR A 181 0.11 22.44 -2.68
N SER A 182 -0.91 22.12 -3.47
CA SER A 182 -1.41 22.94 -4.59
C SER A 182 -2.90 22.70 -4.79
N SER A 183 -3.65 23.73 -5.15
CA SER A 183 -5.09 23.67 -5.46
C SER A 183 -5.42 24.36 -6.79
N ASN A 184 -4.58 24.15 -7.81
CA ASN A 184 -4.68 24.79 -9.13
C ASN A 184 -5.47 23.96 -10.15
N CYS A 185 -6.47 23.19 -9.71
CA CYS A 185 -7.26 22.30 -10.57
C CYS A 185 -8.41 23.00 -11.33
N GLY A 186 -8.15 24.23 -11.77
CA GLY A 186 -9.07 25.04 -12.55
C GLY A 186 -10.45 25.20 -11.90
N THR A 187 -11.49 25.11 -12.72
CA THR A 187 -12.89 25.31 -12.31
C THR A 187 -13.34 24.31 -11.24
N PHE A 188 -12.79 23.09 -11.20
CA PHE A 188 -13.14 22.13 -10.15
C PHE A 188 -12.74 22.67 -8.77
N CYS A 189 -11.51 23.13 -8.62
CA CYS A 189 -11.01 23.71 -7.37
C CYS A 189 -11.79 24.98 -6.99
N THR A 190 -12.16 25.82 -7.97
CA THR A 190 -12.98 27.01 -7.71
C THR A 190 -14.37 26.67 -7.22
N ASN A 191 -15.04 25.70 -7.85
CA ASN A 191 -16.41 25.32 -7.51
C ASN A 191 -16.50 24.54 -6.19
N ASN A 192 -15.42 23.88 -5.77
CA ASN A 192 -15.36 23.06 -4.56
C ASN A 192 -14.34 23.61 -3.54
N ALA A 193 -14.14 24.93 -3.52
CA ALA A 193 -13.08 25.56 -2.73
C ALA A 193 -13.18 25.27 -1.22
N SER A 194 -14.40 25.18 -0.68
CA SER A 194 -14.63 24.80 0.72
C SER A 194 -14.18 23.37 1.01
N ASP A 195 -14.49 22.43 0.11
CA ASP A 195 -14.11 21.03 0.28
C ASP A 195 -12.59 20.88 0.18
N ILE A 196 -11.97 21.48 -0.86
CA ILE A 196 -10.53 21.44 -1.06
C ILE A 196 -9.77 22.09 0.11
N SER A 197 -10.19 23.27 0.57
CA SER A 197 -9.52 23.94 1.70
C SER A 197 -9.64 23.17 3.00
N SER A 198 -10.74 22.43 3.18
CA SER A 198 -10.96 21.60 4.35
C SER A 198 -10.23 20.26 4.32
N LEU A 199 -9.54 19.89 3.25
CA LEU A 199 -8.70 18.67 3.19
C LEU A 199 -7.48 18.74 4.11
N ALA A 200 -6.97 19.95 4.35
CA ALA A 200 -5.81 20.13 5.21
C ALA A 200 -6.12 19.63 6.63
N GLY A 201 -5.37 18.64 7.09
CA GLY A 201 -5.54 18.01 8.40
C GLY A 201 -6.55 16.88 8.45
N ARG A 202 -7.26 16.58 7.35
CA ARG A 202 -8.12 15.40 7.27
C ARG A 202 -7.32 14.10 7.22
N GLN A 203 -8.00 13.02 7.55
CA GLN A 203 -7.47 11.67 7.47
C GLN A 203 -7.75 11.05 6.09
N GLY A 204 -6.87 10.14 5.70
CA GLY A 204 -7.17 9.11 4.71
C GLY A 204 -6.61 7.76 5.13
N ASP A 205 -6.92 6.73 4.36
CA ASP A 205 -6.35 5.41 4.53
C ASP A 205 -5.93 4.77 3.19
N ILE A 206 -5.03 3.80 3.28
CA ILE A 206 -4.70 2.87 2.19
C ILE A 206 -5.06 1.48 2.68
N ASN A 207 -5.72 0.69 1.83
CA ASN A 207 -5.96 -0.73 2.05
C ASN A 207 -5.76 -1.49 0.73
N VAL A 208 -4.75 -2.35 0.67
CA VAL A 208 -4.41 -3.07 -0.57
C VAL A 208 -4.16 -4.54 -0.34
N ASP A 209 -4.59 -5.37 -1.28
CA ASP A 209 -4.11 -6.75 -1.41
C ASP A 209 -2.79 -6.74 -2.17
N LEU A 210 -1.86 -7.61 -1.74
CA LEU A 210 -0.52 -7.69 -2.29
C LEU A 210 -0.28 -9.06 -2.91
N ALA A 211 0.18 -9.06 -4.16
CA ALA A 211 0.58 -10.26 -4.88
C ALA A 211 2.02 -10.12 -5.41
N PRO A 212 2.92 -11.10 -5.18
CA PRO A 212 4.28 -11.02 -5.72
C PRO A 212 4.29 -10.78 -7.23
N VAL A 213 5.14 -9.85 -7.70
CA VAL A 213 5.39 -9.69 -9.14
C VAL A 213 6.24 -10.89 -9.60
N PRO A 214 5.79 -11.68 -10.59
CA PRO A 214 6.58 -12.79 -11.10
C PRO A 214 7.90 -12.28 -11.68
N LEU A 215 9.02 -12.92 -11.33
CA LEU A 215 10.28 -12.67 -12.00
C LEU A 215 10.12 -12.91 -13.51
N PRO A 216 10.69 -12.08 -14.39
CA PRO A 216 10.64 -12.30 -15.82
C PRO A 216 11.13 -13.72 -16.14
N ALA A 217 10.31 -14.52 -16.82
CA ALA A 217 10.62 -15.91 -17.16
C ALA A 217 11.97 -16.05 -17.91
N GLY A 218 12.41 -14.99 -18.58
CA GLY A 218 13.73 -14.91 -19.23
C GLY A 218 14.92 -15.11 -18.27
N MET A 219 14.81 -14.73 -16.99
CA MET A 219 15.88 -14.93 -16.01
C MET A 219 16.02 -16.41 -15.62
N LEU A 220 14.91 -17.13 -15.50
CA LEU A 220 14.89 -18.59 -15.31
C LEU A 220 15.45 -19.32 -16.54
N LEU A 221 15.11 -18.86 -17.75
CA LEU A 221 15.67 -19.37 -19.00
C LEU A 221 17.18 -19.09 -19.15
N LEU A 222 17.65 -17.93 -18.69
CA LEU A 222 19.07 -17.60 -18.68
C LEU A 222 19.84 -18.45 -17.67
N LEU A 223 19.31 -18.63 -16.46
CA LEU A 223 19.92 -19.46 -15.42
C LEU A 223 19.97 -20.94 -15.83
N THR A 224 18.90 -21.46 -16.42
CA THR A 224 18.87 -22.83 -16.96
C THR A 224 19.76 -22.98 -18.19
N GLY A 225 19.82 -21.97 -19.07
CA GLY A 225 20.72 -21.94 -20.22
C GLY A 225 22.20 -21.98 -19.83
N ILE A 226 22.62 -21.13 -18.89
CA ILE A 226 24.00 -21.09 -18.38
C ILE A 226 24.35 -22.39 -17.64
N GLY A 227 23.43 -22.90 -16.80
CA GLY A 227 23.61 -24.16 -16.08
C GLY A 227 23.74 -25.36 -17.02
N GLY A 228 22.89 -25.41 -18.06
CA GLY A 228 22.94 -26.45 -19.09
C GLY A 228 24.24 -26.43 -19.90
N LEU A 229 24.73 -25.25 -20.27
CA LEU A 229 26.01 -25.07 -20.97
C LEU A 229 27.21 -25.49 -20.09
N ALA A 230 27.20 -25.15 -18.80
CA ALA A 230 28.25 -25.55 -17.87
C ALA A 230 28.28 -27.09 -17.63
N ALA A 231 27.10 -27.72 -17.52
CA ALA A 231 26.99 -29.17 -17.39
C ALA A 231 27.44 -29.92 -18.66
N ALA A 232 27.11 -29.40 -19.85
CA ALA A 232 27.56 -29.95 -21.13
C ALA A 232 29.09 -29.86 -21.29
N ARG A 233 29.72 -28.79 -20.78
CA ARG A 233 31.17 -28.62 -20.83
C ARG A 233 31.94 -29.56 -19.89
N ARG A 234 31.37 -29.93 -18.74
CA ARG A 234 31.98 -30.89 -17.79
C ARG A 234 31.90 -32.36 -18.24
N ARG A 235 31.04 -32.69 -19.20
CA ARG A 235 30.91 -34.07 -19.73
C ARG A 235 31.97 -34.42 -20.80
N LYS A 236 32.78 -33.46 -21.24
CA LYS A 236 33.82 -33.64 -22.28
C LYS A 236 35.25 -33.66 -21.74
N SER A 237 35.41 -33.70 -20.41
CA SER A 237 36.69 -33.92 -19.72
C SER A 237 36.72 -35.32 -19.12
#